data_AF-A0AAN8U0F8-F1
#
_entry.id   AF-A0AAN8U0F8-F1
#
_cell.length_a   1.000
_cell.length_b   1.000
_cell.length_c   1.000
_cell.angle_alpha   90.00
_cell.angle_beta   90.00
_cell.angle_gamma   90.00
#
_symmetry.space_group_name_H-M   'P 1'
#
loop_
_entity.id
_entity.type
_entity.pdbx_description
1 polymer ?
#
loop_
_entity_poly.entity_id
_entity_poly.type
_entity_poly.pdbx_seq_one_letter_code
_entity_poly.pdbx_strand_id
1 'polypeptide(L)' 'MDNLDRSWMSLRRCSDKYISGVNDFLDKAFQRASKGNEILCPCKKCINRYWHYRNVVEDHLIVNGFVDGYNKWIFHG' A
#
# COMPACT_ATOMS: atom_id res chain seq x y z
N MET A 1 -0.60 -4.92 19.97
CA MET A 1 -1.57 -5.46 18.99
C MET A 1 -2.12 -4.27 18.23
N ASP A 2 -1.41 -3.82 17.21
CA ASP A 2 -1.82 -2.68 16.40
C ASP A 2 -3.01 -3.11 15.55
N ASN A 3 -4.21 -2.89 16.10
CA ASN A 3 -5.44 -2.90 15.34
C ASN A 3 -5.43 -1.65 14.44
N LEU A 4 -4.57 -1.67 13.42
CA LEU A 4 -4.62 -0.71 12.34
C LEU A 4 -6.01 -0.87 11.73
N ASP A 5 -6.88 0.11 11.95
CA ASP A 5 -8.15 0.20 11.25
C ASP A 5 -7.84 0.26 9.76
N ARG A 6 -8.01 -0.88 9.07
CA ARG A 6 -7.78 -1.02 7.62
C ARG A 6 -9.06 -0.77 6.83
N SER A 7 -10.15 -0.35 7.49
CA SER A 7 -11.40 -0.02 6.80
C SER A 7 -11.21 1.07 5.74
N TRP A 8 -10.20 1.93 5.91
CA TRP A 8 -9.85 2.96 4.95
C TRP A 8 -9.46 2.39 3.57
N MET A 9 -8.89 1.18 3.50
CA MET A 9 -8.50 0.55 2.23
C MET A 9 -9.71 0.20 1.36
N SER A 10 -10.89 0.09 1.96
CA SER A 10 -12.16 -0.19 1.29
C SER A 10 -12.95 1.06 0.92
N LEU A 11 -12.47 2.26 1.30
CA LEU A 11 -13.12 3.52 0.96
C LEU A 11 -12.95 3.86 -0.52
N ARG A 12 -13.75 4.82 -1.00
CA ARG A 12 -13.59 5.35 -2.36
C ARG A 12 -12.18 5.91 -2.53
N ARG A 13 -11.52 5.56 -3.64
CA ARG A 13 -10.13 5.95 -3.93
C ARG A 13 -9.91 7.46 -4.07
N CYS A 14 -10.98 8.21 -4.38
CA CYS A 14 -10.98 9.66 -4.42
C CYS A 14 -11.23 10.33 -3.06
N SER A 15 -11.43 9.56 -1.99
CA SER A 15 -11.68 10.12 -0.66
C SER A 15 -10.37 10.49 0.03
N ASP A 16 -10.38 11.60 0.76
CA ASP A 16 -9.21 12.06 1.51
C ASP A 16 -8.70 11.00 2.50
N LYS A 17 -9.61 10.25 3.13
CA LYS A 17 -9.25 9.15 4.03
C LYS A 17 -8.49 8.03 3.32
N TYR A 18 -8.88 7.68 2.09
CA TYR A 18 -8.15 6.68 1.32
C TYR A 18 -6.75 7.19 0.94
N ILE A 19 -6.66 8.42 0.42
CA ILE A 19 -5.40 9.03 -0.02
C ILE A 19 -4.44 9.19 1.16
N SER A 20 -4.94 9.67 2.30
CA SER A 20 -4.17 9.78 3.54
C SER A 20 -3.68 8.40 4.01
N GLY A 21 -4.56 7.39 4.00
CA GLY A 21 -4.18 6.03 4.35
C GLY A 21 -3.11 5.43 3.41
N VAL A 22 -3.18 5.71 2.10
CA VAL A 22 -2.15 5.30 1.13
C VAL A 22 -0.81 5.94 1.46
N ASN A 23 -0.78 7.23 1.76
CA ASN A 23 0.44 7.93 2.12
C ASN A 23 1.07 7.38 3.40
N ASP A 24 0.26 7.21 4.45
CA ASP A 24 0.69 6.57 5.71
C ASP A 24 1.20 5.14 5.50
N PHE A 25 0.55 4.38 4.61
CA PHE A 25 0.99 3.04 4.22
C PHE A 25 2.37 3.10 3.56
N LEU A 26 2.56 4.00 2.60
CA LEU A 26 3.83 4.14 1.87
C LEU A 26 4.96 4.55 2.82
N ASP A 27 4.75 5.52 3.70
CA ASP A 27 5.75 5.93 4.69
C ASP A 27 6.26 4.75 5.51
N LYS A 28 5.33 3.96 6.06
CA LYS A 28 5.66 2.80 6.89
C LYS A 28 6.29 1.67 6.06
N ALA A 29 5.78 1.39 4.87
CA ALA A 29 6.30 0.32 4.01
C ALA A 29 7.73 0.61 3.54
N PHE A 30 8.01 1.85 3.14
CA PHE A 30 9.35 2.27 2.73
C PHE A 30 10.33 2.33 3.89
N GLN A 31 9.87 2.68 5.10
CA GLN A 31 10.72 2.65 6.30
C GLN A 31 11.12 1.22 6.70
N ARG A 32 10.21 0.24 6.55
CA ARG A 32 10.38 -1.09 7.15
C ARG A 32 10.81 -2.19 6.18
N ALA A 33 10.49 -2.05 4.89
CA ALA A 33 10.58 -3.16 3.95
C ALA A 33 11.05 -2.75 2.55
N SER A 34 11.58 -1.53 2.40
CA SER A 34 12.24 -1.14 1.18
C SER A 34 13.53 -1.93 0.96
N LYS A 35 13.81 -2.22 -0.31
CA LYS A 35 15.14 -2.63 -0.76
C LYS A 35 15.67 -1.53 -1.66
N GLY A 36 16.63 -0.76 -1.15
CA GLY A 36 17.00 0.51 -1.76
C GLY A 36 15.82 1.49 -1.71
N ASN A 37 15.37 1.94 -2.87
CA ASN A 37 14.31 2.95 -3.00
C ASN A 37 13.00 2.35 -3.53
N GLU A 38 12.78 1.04 -3.37
CA GLU A 38 11.62 0.34 -3.90
C GLU A 38 10.98 -0.59 -2.86
N ILE A 39 9.67 -0.84 -3.02
CA ILE A 39 8.92 -1.86 -2.28
C ILE A 39 8.18 -2.79 -3.25
N LEU A 40 7.82 -3.99 -2.79
CA LEU A 40 6.84 -4.83 -3.49
C LEU A 40 5.49 -4.11 -3.55
N CYS A 41 4.95 -3.97 -4.76
CA CYS A 41 3.71 -3.24 -4.99
C CYS A 41 2.49 -4.12 -4.65
N PRO A 42 1.65 -3.73 -3.66
CA PRO A 42 0.50 -4.52 -3.23
C PRO A 42 -0.78 -4.25 -4.04
N CYS A 43 -0.66 -3.56 -5.19
CA CYS A 43 -1.84 -3.25 -6.00
C CYS A 43 -2.42 -4.51 -6.67
N LYS A 44 -3.68 -4.44 -7.09
CA LYS A 44 -4.37 -5.57 -7.77
C LYS A 44 -3.64 -6.12 -9.00
N LYS A 45 -2.87 -5.28 -9.71
CA LYS A 45 -2.12 -5.69 -10.90
C LYS A 45 -0.77 -6.34 -10.55
N CYS A 46 -0.09 -5.81 -9.55
CA CYS A 46 1.26 -6.25 -9.20
C CYS A 46 1.27 -7.42 -8.21
N ILE A 47 0.20 -7.61 -7.41
CA ILE A 47 0.01 -8.75 -6.50
C ILE A 47 1.23 -9.07 -5.62
N ASN A 48 1.94 -8.05 -5.13
CA ASN A 48 3.19 -8.19 -4.37
C ASN A 48 4.32 -8.93 -5.11
N ARG A 49 4.38 -8.83 -6.45
CA ARG A 49 5.42 -9.48 -7.27
C ARG A 49 6.49 -8.53 -7.78
N TYR A 50 6.14 -7.28 -8.06
CA TYR A 50 7.04 -6.32 -8.70
C TYR A 50 7.49 -5.24 -7.72
N TRP A 51 8.78 -4.93 -7.74
CA TRP A 51 9.40 -3.83 -7.00
C TRP A 51 9.22 -2.53 -7.77
N HIS A 52 8.79 -1.49 -7.07
CA HIS A 52 8.56 -0.17 -7.65
C HIS A 52 8.91 0.95 -6.66
N TYR A 53 9.32 2.09 -7.22
CA TYR A 53 9.49 3.34 -6.48
C TYR A 53 8.18 3.87 -5.90
N ARG A 54 8.29 4.72 -4.87
CA ARG A 54 7.16 5.22 -4.09
C ARG A 54 6.03 5.82 -4.94
N ASN A 55 6.38 6.72 -5.86
CA ASN A 55 5.41 7.39 -6.74
C ASN A 55 4.64 6.39 -7.62
N VAL A 56 5.33 5.37 -8.14
CA VAL A 56 4.69 4.33 -8.97
C VAL A 56 3.74 3.48 -8.14
N VAL A 57 4.12 3.13 -6.90
CA VAL A 57 3.24 2.37 -6.01
C VAL A 57 2.02 3.21 -5.61
N GLU A 58 2.22 4.50 -5.31
CA GLU A 58 1.12 5.44 -5.03
C GLU A 58 0.12 5.49 -6.18
N ASP A 59 0.60 5.78 -7.40
CA ASP A 59 -0.24 5.82 -8.60
C ASP A 59 -0.99 4.51 -8.80
N HIS A 60 -0.31 3.38 -8.62
CA HIS A 60 -0.94 2.06 -8.73
C HIS A 60 -2.03 1.84 -7.68
N LEU A 61 -1.86 2.33 -6.44
CA LEU A 61 -2.85 2.21 -5.38
C LEU A 61 -4.03 3.17 -5.57
N ILE A 62 -3.80 4.36 -6.13
CA ILE A 62 -4.88 5.28 -6.51
C ILE A 62 -5.68 4.74 -7.70
N VAL A 63 -5.01 4.17 -8.72
CA VAL A 63 -5.64 3.74 -9.98
C VAL A 63 -6.20 2.32 -9.93
N ASN A 64 -5.56 1.39 -9.22
CA ASN A 64 -5.98 -0.02 -9.19
C ASN A 64 -6.50 -0.46 -7.80
N GLY A 65 -6.12 0.23 -6.74
CA GLY A 65 -6.38 -0.21 -5.36
C GLY A 65 -5.50 -1.38 -4.93
N PHE A 66 -5.62 -1.74 -3.65
CA PHE A 66 -4.95 -2.88 -3.04
C PHE A 66 -5.49 -4.21 -3.58
N VAL A 67 -4.65 -5.24 -3.61
CA VAL A 67 -5.09 -6.62 -3.85
C VAL A 67 -6.13 -7.04 -2.81
N ASP A 68 -7.16 -7.77 -3.24
CA ASP A 68 -8.21 -8.21 -2.33
C ASP A 68 -7.62 -9.16 -1.29
N GLY A 69 -8.02 -8.99 -0.02
CA GLY A 69 -7.45 -9.78 1.06
C GLY A 69 -6.02 -9.36 1.47
N TYR A 70 -5.56 -8.17 1.09
CA TYR A 70 -4.32 -7.56 1.63
C TYR A 70 -4.47 -7.24 3.12
N ASN A 71 -4.48 -8.28 3.94
CA ASN A 71 -4.87 -8.24 5.35
C ASN A 71 -3.66 -8.29 6.28
N LYS A 72 -2.52 -8.67 5.72
CA LYS A 72 -1.39 -9.18 6.47
C LYS A 72 -0.16 -8.59 5.83
N TRP A 73 0.47 -7.66 6.54
CA TRP A 73 1.79 -7.08 6.22
C TRP A 73 2.88 -8.15 6.39
N ILE A 74 2.67 -9.38 5.89
CA ILE A 74 3.59 -10.51 6.08
C ILE A 74 4.98 -10.18 5.52
N PHE A 75 5.03 -9.27 4.54
CA PHE A 75 6.26 -8.80 3.91
C PHE A 75 6.71 -7.41 4.36
N HIS A 76 5.94 -6.72 5.21
CA HIS A 76 6.16 -5.29 5.50
C HIS A 76 6.22 -4.90 6.99
N GLY A 77 5.96 -5.84 7.92
CA GLY A 77 6.09 -5.63 9.37
C GLY A 77 4.89 -4.93 10.00
#